data_AF-A0A0F2PJB5-F1
#
_entry.id   AF-A0A0F2PJB5-F1
#
_cell.length_a   1.000
_cell.length_b   1.000
_cell.length_c   1.000
_cell.angle_alpha   90.00
_cell.angle_beta   90.00
_cell.angle_gamma   90.00
#
_symmetry.space_group_name_H-M   'P 1'
#
loop_
_entity.id
_entity.type
_entity.pdbx_description
1 polymer ?
#
loop_
_entity_poly.entity_id
_entity_poly.type
_entity_poly.pdbx_seq_one_letter_code
_entity_poly.pdbx_strand_id
1 'polypeptide(L)'
;MQRALQSSPIPDMIADLAAGNIKPVSSTRELRMRYRKDRISEADAKTCMTHACRAHAAAVGSVLVVTDELGKICFGFVPDPGLETDDPKMAPVFRTLAKMIETDHAANIIAARPTSDSRTSVEYPIFVMPAFKYDRGHGHAVEAFGNYLTSFQVAAPRPHPAPVY
;
A
#
# COMPACT_ATOMS: atom_id res chain seq x y z
N MET A 1 -25.46 20.72 13.11
CA MET A 1 -24.21 20.07 12.65
C MET A 1 -24.41 19.10 11.46
N GLN A 2 -25.45 19.25 10.62
CA GLN A 2 -25.70 18.36 9.46
C GLN A 2 -25.22 18.92 8.09
N ARG A 3 -24.75 20.17 8.03
CA ARG A 3 -24.34 20.82 6.76
C ARG A 3 -22.90 20.51 6.31
N ALA A 4 -22.02 20.04 7.20
CA ALA A 4 -20.61 19.80 6.86
C ALA A 4 -20.37 18.50 6.08
N LEU A 5 -21.32 17.55 6.11
CA LEU A 5 -21.24 16.28 5.37
C LEU A 5 -21.75 16.38 3.92
N GLN A 6 -22.44 17.47 3.56
CA GLN A 6 -22.88 17.74 2.17
C GLN A 6 -21.82 18.47 1.33
N SER A 7 -20.70 18.89 1.92
CA SER A 7 -19.61 19.59 1.24
C SER A 7 -18.28 18.81 1.31
N SER A 8 -18.35 17.48 1.35
CA SER A 8 -17.17 16.63 1.25
C SER A 8 -17.00 16.18 -0.20
N PRO A 9 -15.79 16.22 -0.78
CA PRO A 9 -15.54 15.73 -2.14
C PRO A 9 -15.56 14.20 -2.24
N ILE A 10 -15.77 13.46 -1.14
CA ILE A 10 -15.74 11.99 -1.13
C ILE A 10 -16.75 11.37 -2.10
N PRO A 11 -18.04 11.76 -2.15
CA PRO A 11 -18.99 11.19 -3.11
C PRO A 11 -18.56 11.41 -4.56
N ASP A 12 -18.05 12.60 -4.89
CA ASP A 12 -17.54 12.93 -6.22
C ASP A 12 -16.28 12.12 -6.54
N MET A 13 -15.37 11.92 -5.58
CA MET A 13 -14.20 11.06 -5.71
C MET A 13 -14.56 9.60 -5.98
N ILE A 14 -15.60 9.08 -5.31
CA ILE A 14 -16.09 7.72 -5.54
C ILE A 14 -16.66 7.60 -6.95
N ALA A 15 -17.45 8.57 -7.39
CA ALA A 15 -17.99 8.60 -8.74
C ALA A 15 -16.88 8.70 -9.80
N ASP A 16 -15.86 9.54 -9.56
CA ASP A 16 -14.71 9.68 -10.44
C ASP A 16 -13.84 8.42 -10.47
N LEU A 17 -13.67 7.71 -9.35
CA LEU A 17 -13.01 6.40 -9.34
C LEU A 17 -13.79 5.37 -10.18
N ALA A 18 -15.11 5.30 -9.99
CA ALA A 18 -15.98 4.39 -10.74
C ALA A 18 -16.00 4.70 -12.25
N ALA A 19 -15.91 5.98 -12.61
CA ALA A 19 -15.81 6.43 -14.00
C ALA A 19 -14.39 6.27 -14.60
N GLY A 20 -13.39 5.89 -13.81
CA GLY A 20 -11.97 5.86 -14.24
C GLY A 20 -11.37 7.24 -14.48
N ASN A 21 -12.05 8.28 -14.01
CA ASN A 21 -11.67 9.68 -14.12
C ASN A 21 -10.47 10.01 -13.23
N ILE A 22 -10.42 9.41 -12.04
CA ILE A 22 -9.22 9.33 -11.20
C ILE A 22 -8.90 7.86 -10.95
N LYS A 23 -7.68 7.57 -10.51
CA LYS A 23 -7.24 6.20 -10.19
C LYS A 23 -6.95 6.09 -8.70
N PRO A 24 -6.95 4.88 -8.12
CA PRO A 24 -6.49 4.65 -6.74
C PRO A 24 -5.04 5.08 -6.46
N VAL A 25 -4.32 5.50 -7.49
CA VAL A 25 -2.93 5.97 -7.45
C VAL A 25 -2.77 7.43 -7.89
N SER A 26 -3.87 8.17 -8.09
CA SER A 26 -3.83 9.59 -8.45
C SER A 26 -3.14 10.41 -7.36
N SER A 27 -2.25 11.32 -7.78
CA SER A 27 -1.45 12.10 -6.83
C SER A 27 -2.31 13.09 -6.02
N THR A 28 -1.89 13.45 -4.81
CA THR A 28 -2.58 14.48 -4.01
C THR A 28 -2.66 15.83 -4.73
N ARG A 29 -1.65 16.16 -5.54
CA ARG A 29 -1.66 17.36 -6.40
C ARG A 29 -2.78 17.30 -7.44
N GLU A 30 -2.93 16.17 -8.14
CA GLU A 30 -4.00 15.96 -9.12
C GLU A 30 -5.38 16.08 -8.47
N LEU A 31 -5.57 15.42 -7.32
CA LEU A 31 -6.81 15.49 -6.55
C LEU A 31 -7.13 16.94 -6.16
N ARG A 32 -6.16 17.68 -5.61
CA ARG A 32 -6.36 19.10 -5.23
C ARG A 32 -6.69 20.00 -6.42
N MET A 33 -6.12 19.73 -7.60
CA MET A 33 -6.47 20.48 -8.81
C MET A 33 -7.90 20.17 -9.28
N ARG A 34 -8.32 18.90 -9.20
CA ARG A 34 -9.65 18.45 -9.61
C ARG A 34 -10.75 18.98 -8.68
N TYR A 35 -10.55 18.82 -7.38
CA TYR A 35 -11.45 19.25 -6.30
C TYR A 35 -11.11 20.64 -5.76
N ARG A 36 -10.53 21.50 -6.61
CA ARG A 36 -10.08 22.86 -6.23
C ARG A 36 -11.20 23.74 -5.67
N LYS A 37 -12.45 23.50 -6.10
CA LYS A 37 -13.64 24.23 -5.63
C LYS A 37 -13.87 24.01 -4.14
N ASP A 38 -13.50 22.83 -3.65
CA ASP A 38 -13.65 22.39 -2.26
C ASP A 38 -12.50 22.86 -1.38
N ARG A 39 -11.47 23.51 -1.96
CA ARG A 39 -10.29 24.08 -1.27
C ARG A 39 -9.60 23.09 -0.32
N ILE A 40 -9.60 21.80 -0.67
CA ILE A 40 -9.02 20.76 0.17
C ILE A 40 -7.51 20.93 0.35
N SER A 41 -7.04 20.76 1.59
CA SER A 41 -5.62 20.68 1.90
C SER A 41 -5.04 19.36 1.35
N GLU A 42 -3.71 19.21 1.41
CA GLU A 42 -3.08 17.93 1.05
C GLU A 42 -3.46 16.79 2.01
N ALA A 43 -3.55 17.08 3.30
CA ALA A 43 -3.99 16.11 4.30
C ALA A 43 -5.45 15.70 4.05
N ASP A 44 -6.32 16.66 3.73
CA ASP A 44 -7.72 16.37 3.40
C ASP A 44 -7.82 15.54 2.11
N ALA A 45 -7.00 15.83 1.10
CA ALA A 45 -6.98 15.06 -0.14
C ALA A 45 -6.59 13.59 0.12
N LYS A 46 -5.60 13.34 0.99
CA LYS A 46 -5.25 11.97 1.41
C LYS A 46 -6.42 11.30 2.11
N THR A 47 -6.97 11.93 3.15
CA THR A 47 -8.10 11.39 3.93
C THR A 47 -9.31 11.09 3.04
N CYS A 48 -9.70 12.02 2.17
CA CYS A 48 -10.82 11.83 1.26
C CYS A 48 -10.56 10.69 0.27
N MET A 49 -9.34 10.60 -0.27
CA MET A 49 -8.95 9.54 -1.19
C MET A 49 -8.93 8.17 -0.52
N THR A 50 -8.45 8.06 0.73
CA THR A 50 -8.51 6.83 1.53
C THR A 50 -9.96 6.36 1.70
N HIS A 51 -10.87 7.27 2.06
CA HIS A 51 -12.30 6.95 2.18
C HIS A 51 -12.91 6.54 0.84
N ALA A 52 -12.59 7.26 -0.24
CA ALA A 52 -13.08 6.96 -1.57
C ALA A 52 -12.57 5.59 -2.08
N CYS A 53 -11.29 5.27 -1.84
CA CYS A 53 -10.70 3.98 -2.18
C CYS A 53 -11.37 2.83 -1.42
N ARG A 54 -11.63 3.02 -0.12
CA ARG A 54 -12.35 2.02 0.70
C ARG A 54 -13.76 1.78 0.18
N ALA A 55 -14.50 2.83 -0.16
CA ALA A 55 -15.85 2.70 -0.73
C ALA A 55 -15.81 2.07 -2.12
N HIS A 56 -14.85 2.44 -2.96
CA HIS A 56 -14.68 1.88 -4.30
C HIS A 56 -14.31 0.39 -4.25
N ALA A 57 -13.50 -0.04 -3.28
CA ALA A 57 -13.17 -1.45 -3.08
C ALA A 57 -14.42 -2.32 -2.82
N ALA A 58 -15.45 -1.78 -2.18
CA ALA A 58 -16.72 -2.50 -2.02
C ALA A 58 -17.45 -2.75 -3.36
N ALA A 59 -17.17 -1.95 -4.39
CA ALA A 59 -17.77 -2.09 -5.72
C ALA A 59 -16.94 -2.97 -6.66
N VAL A 60 -15.61 -2.86 -6.63
CA VAL A 60 -14.71 -3.56 -7.57
C VAL A 60 -13.94 -4.73 -6.95
N GLY A 61 -14.12 -4.97 -5.66
CA GLY A 61 -13.32 -5.89 -4.85
C GLY A 61 -12.06 -5.22 -4.28
N SER A 62 -11.46 -5.88 -3.28
CA SER A 62 -10.20 -5.48 -2.67
C SER A 62 -9.04 -6.40 -3.08
N VAL A 63 -7.83 -5.86 -2.96
CA VAL A 63 -6.57 -6.57 -3.12
C VAL A 63 -5.67 -6.24 -1.93
N LEU A 64 -4.81 -7.19 -1.56
CA LEU A 64 -3.70 -6.96 -0.65
C LEU A 64 -2.48 -6.58 -1.48
N VAL A 65 -1.88 -5.44 -1.19
CA VAL A 65 -0.72 -4.90 -1.89
C VAL A 65 0.47 -4.87 -0.94
N VAL A 66 1.62 -5.35 -1.40
CA VAL A 66 2.86 -5.36 -0.63
C VAL A 66 3.80 -4.26 -1.10
N THR A 67 4.37 -3.51 -0.15
CA THR A 67 5.37 -2.47 -0.43
C THR A 67 6.68 -2.69 0.31
N ASP A 68 7.72 -1.91 -0.04
CA ASP A 68 8.94 -1.80 0.77
C ASP A 68 8.70 -0.98 2.05
N GLU A 69 9.68 -1.00 2.95
CA GLU A 69 9.64 -0.29 4.24
C GLU A 69 9.49 1.23 4.11
N LEU A 70 9.84 1.80 2.95
CA LEU A 70 9.75 3.23 2.67
C LEU A 70 8.52 3.61 1.83
N GLY A 71 7.65 2.63 1.51
CA GLY A 71 6.49 2.83 0.65
C GLY A 71 6.84 3.40 -0.72
N LYS A 72 8.04 3.17 -1.26
CA LYS A 72 8.47 3.63 -2.59
C LYS A 72 8.12 2.63 -3.68
N ILE A 73 8.20 1.35 -3.35
CA ILE A 73 8.11 0.24 -4.28
C ILE A 73 6.89 -0.59 -3.95
N CYS A 74 6.03 -0.84 -4.93
CA CYS A 74 5.01 -1.88 -4.87
C CYS A 74 5.58 -3.17 -5.48
N PHE A 75 5.69 -4.24 -4.70
CA PHE A 75 6.20 -5.53 -5.21
C PHE A 75 5.13 -6.32 -5.94
N GLY A 76 3.87 -6.14 -5.58
CA GLY A 76 2.76 -6.83 -6.20
C GLY A 76 1.50 -6.80 -5.35
N PHE A 77 0.48 -7.50 -5.83
CA PHE A 77 -0.81 -7.58 -5.18
C PHE A 77 -1.48 -8.92 -5.45
N VAL A 78 -2.36 -9.33 -4.54
CA VAL A 78 -3.21 -10.52 -4.66
C VAL A 78 -4.65 -10.19 -4.27
N PRO A 79 -5.66 -10.92 -4.76
CA PRO A 79 -7.05 -10.74 -4.31
C PRO A 79 -7.15 -10.86 -2.78
N ASP A 80 -7.86 -9.93 -2.16
CA ASP A 80 -8.13 -9.94 -0.73
C ASP A 80 -9.27 -10.94 -0.44
N PRO A 81 -9.04 -12.00 0.36
CA PRO A 81 -10.06 -12.98 0.68
C PRO A 81 -11.11 -12.46 1.68
N GLY A 82 -10.93 -11.26 2.27
CA GLY A 82 -11.86 -10.68 3.23
C GLY A 82 -11.86 -11.40 4.58
N LEU A 83 -10.75 -12.02 4.95
CA LEU A 83 -10.57 -12.76 6.20
C LEU A 83 -9.75 -11.94 7.20
N GLU A 84 -9.95 -12.22 8.48
CA GLU A 84 -9.10 -11.68 9.55
C GLU A 84 -7.65 -12.15 9.38
N THR A 85 -6.70 -11.34 9.83
CA THR A 85 -5.26 -11.58 9.59
C THR A 85 -4.73 -12.86 10.23
N ASP A 86 -5.36 -13.32 11.31
CA ASP A 86 -5.03 -14.54 12.05
C ASP A 86 -5.72 -15.81 11.50
N ASP A 87 -6.59 -15.68 10.49
CA ASP A 87 -7.23 -16.83 9.86
C ASP A 87 -6.15 -17.72 9.17
N PRO A 88 -6.13 -19.05 9.43
CA PRO A 88 -5.18 -19.97 8.79
C PRO A 88 -5.15 -19.89 7.25
N LYS A 89 -6.25 -19.47 6.62
CA LYS A 89 -6.36 -19.28 5.17
C LYS A 89 -5.63 -18.04 4.66
N MET A 90 -5.22 -17.11 5.53
CA MET A 90 -4.37 -15.96 5.15
C MET A 90 -2.91 -16.37 4.94
N ALA A 91 -2.44 -17.42 5.61
CA ALA A 91 -1.06 -17.91 5.47
C ALA A 91 -0.62 -18.19 4.01
N PRO A 92 -1.39 -18.87 3.14
CA PRO A 92 -1.03 -19.01 1.72
C PRO A 92 -1.03 -17.67 0.96
N VAL A 93 -1.89 -16.71 1.33
CA VAL A 93 -1.96 -15.38 0.71
C VAL A 93 -0.68 -14.59 1.04
N PHE A 94 -0.28 -14.54 2.31
CA PHE A 94 0.97 -13.90 2.73
C PHE A 94 2.20 -14.57 2.13
N ARG A 95 2.23 -15.91 2.02
CA ARG A 95 3.30 -16.61 1.31
C ARG A 95 3.37 -16.25 -0.16
N THR A 96 2.25 -15.96 -0.80
CA THR A 96 2.20 -15.55 -2.21
C THR A 96 2.74 -14.14 -2.38
N LEU A 97 2.33 -13.20 -1.51
CA LEU A 97 2.89 -11.84 -1.48
C LEU A 97 4.39 -11.84 -1.23
N ALA A 98 4.87 -12.64 -0.27
CA ALA A 98 6.30 -12.74 0.04
C ALA A 98 7.14 -13.21 -1.17
N LYS A 99 6.58 -14.08 -2.03
CA LYS A 99 7.25 -14.55 -3.25
C LYS A 99 7.33 -13.50 -4.36
N MET A 100 6.55 -12.42 -4.28
CA MET A 100 6.61 -11.32 -5.26
C MET A 100 7.78 -10.38 -5.01
N ILE A 101 8.40 -10.45 -3.83
CA ILE A 101 9.54 -9.61 -3.47
C ILE A 101 10.79 -10.14 -4.14
N GLU A 102 11.54 -9.24 -4.74
CA GLU A 102 12.84 -9.56 -5.33
C GLU A 102 13.79 -10.09 -4.26
N THR A 103 14.41 -11.25 -4.54
CA THR A 103 15.27 -11.97 -3.59
C THR A 103 16.42 -11.11 -3.07
N ASP A 104 16.97 -10.23 -3.92
CA ASP A 104 18.10 -9.38 -3.57
C ASP A 104 17.68 -8.06 -2.89
N HIS A 105 16.38 -7.72 -2.87
CA HIS A 105 15.94 -6.44 -2.32
C HIS A 105 16.23 -6.32 -0.83
N ALA A 106 15.92 -7.37 -0.06
CA ALA A 106 16.22 -7.41 1.37
C ALA A 106 17.73 -7.31 1.64
N ALA A 107 18.54 -8.03 0.85
CA ALA A 107 20.00 -8.00 0.97
C ALA A 107 20.57 -6.61 0.67
N ASN A 108 20.06 -5.93 -0.36
CA ASN A 108 20.48 -4.59 -0.74
C ASN A 108 20.12 -3.54 0.33
N ILE A 109 18.92 -3.62 0.91
CA ILE A 109 18.53 -2.74 2.04
C ILE A 109 19.50 -2.93 3.19
N ILE A 110 19.75 -4.18 3.61
CA ILE A 110 20.59 -4.47 4.77
C ILE A 110 22.04 -4.05 4.52
N ALA A 111 22.58 -4.30 3.31
CA ALA A 111 23.93 -3.89 2.94
C ALA A 111 24.10 -2.36 2.91
N ALA A 112 23.04 -1.61 2.64
CA ALA A 112 23.05 -0.15 2.64
C ALA A 112 22.87 0.47 4.05
N ARG A 113 22.58 -0.32 5.09
CA ARG A 113 22.38 0.19 6.45
C ARG A 113 23.69 0.66 7.08
N PRO A 114 23.66 1.72 7.91
CA PRO A 114 24.81 2.10 8.72
C PRO A 114 25.24 0.94 9.62
N THR A 115 26.55 0.75 9.79
CA THR A 115 27.15 -0.36 10.56
C THR A 115 26.71 -0.45 12.03
N SER A 116 26.05 0.57 12.56
CA SER A 116 25.49 0.58 13.92
C SER A 116 24.07 0.01 14.03
N ASP A 117 23.39 -0.27 12.91
CA ASP A 117 22.03 -0.86 12.94
C ASP A 117 22.13 -2.40 13.03
N SER A 118 21.82 -2.94 14.21
CA SER A 118 21.89 -4.38 14.49
C SER A 118 20.69 -5.18 13.96
N ARG A 119 19.73 -4.52 13.28
CA ARG A 119 18.55 -5.18 12.71
C ARG A 119 18.92 -6.03 11.51
N THR A 120 18.72 -7.34 11.65
CA THR A 120 18.95 -8.35 10.61
C THR A 120 17.70 -8.67 9.79
N SER A 121 16.61 -7.94 9.98
CA SER A 121 15.37 -8.12 9.21
C SER A 121 14.91 -6.82 8.52
N VAL A 122 14.19 -6.99 7.41
CA VAL A 122 13.53 -5.93 6.66
C VAL A 122 12.02 -6.14 6.76
N GLU A 123 11.30 -5.07 7.05
CA GLU A 123 9.85 -5.05 7.14
C GLU A 123 9.24 -4.71 5.79
N TYR A 124 8.15 -5.40 5.44
CA TYR A 124 7.41 -5.15 4.22
C TYR A 124 5.93 -5.02 4.55
N PRO A 125 5.41 -3.79 4.55
CA PRO A 125 4.01 -3.51 4.83
C PRO A 125 3.06 -4.13 3.79
N ILE A 126 1.89 -4.53 4.25
CA ILE A 126 0.76 -4.97 3.43
C ILE A 126 -0.42 -4.03 3.66
N PHE A 127 -0.98 -3.51 2.58
CA PHE A 127 -2.12 -2.62 2.57
C PHE A 127 -3.30 -3.24 1.84
N VAL A 128 -4.52 -2.97 2.32
CA VAL A 128 -5.75 -3.24 1.59
C VAL A 128 -6.03 -2.06 0.67
N MET A 129 -6.22 -2.35 -0.62
CA MET A 129 -6.52 -1.39 -1.67
C MET A 129 -7.67 -1.89 -2.56
N PRO A 130 -8.39 -1.01 -3.28
CA PRO A 130 -9.34 -1.44 -4.31
C PRO A 130 -8.62 -2.20 -5.44
N ALA A 131 -9.34 -3.14 -6.08
CA ALA A 131 -8.80 -3.90 -7.20
C ALA A 131 -8.36 -2.97 -8.34
N PHE A 132 -7.06 -2.96 -8.61
CA PHE A 132 -6.42 -2.12 -9.61
C PHE A 132 -5.09 -2.73 -10.02
N LYS A 133 -4.60 -2.42 -11.22
CA LYS A 133 -3.32 -2.91 -11.72
C LYS A 133 -2.18 -2.11 -11.11
N TYR A 134 -1.72 -2.50 -9.93
CA TYR A 134 -0.59 -1.85 -9.26
C TYR A 134 0.74 -2.24 -9.91
N ASP A 135 1.55 -1.23 -10.24
CA ASP A 135 2.88 -1.35 -10.79
C ASP A 135 3.91 -0.88 -9.76
N ARG A 136 5.19 -1.16 -10.03
CA ARG A 136 6.30 -0.88 -9.11
C ARG A 136 6.34 0.55 -8.57
N GLY A 137 6.01 1.54 -9.40
CA GLY A 137 6.03 2.96 -9.04
C GLY A 137 4.84 3.44 -8.19
N HIS A 138 3.89 2.58 -7.84
CA HIS A 138 2.69 2.96 -7.09
C HIS A 138 2.84 2.89 -5.57
N GLY A 139 4.02 2.52 -5.05
CA GLY A 139 4.24 2.35 -3.60
C GLY A 139 3.74 3.55 -2.79
N HIS A 140 4.09 4.78 -3.19
CA HIS A 140 3.76 5.97 -2.40
C HIS A 140 2.26 6.22 -2.31
N ALA A 141 1.50 5.87 -3.35
CA ALA A 141 0.06 6.01 -3.34
C ALA A 141 -0.61 4.88 -2.52
N VAL A 142 -0.07 3.66 -2.58
CA VAL A 142 -0.53 2.54 -1.77
C VAL A 142 -0.34 2.85 -0.28
N GLU A 143 0.83 3.35 0.11
CA GLU A 143 1.10 3.77 1.49
C GLU A 143 0.23 4.95 1.92
N ALA A 144 0.01 5.94 1.03
CA ALA A 144 -0.76 7.13 1.37
C ALA A 144 -2.27 6.89 1.47
N PHE A 145 -2.83 6.00 0.65
CA PHE A 145 -4.29 5.83 0.52
C PHE A 145 -4.80 4.47 1.00
N GLY A 146 -3.91 3.49 1.14
CA GLY A 146 -4.27 2.15 1.57
C GLY A 146 -4.55 2.03 3.05
N ASN A 147 -5.33 1.02 3.39
CA ASN A 147 -5.54 0.66 4.78
C ASN A 147 -4.46 -0.33 5.20
N TYR A 148 -3.58 0.05 6.14
CA TYR A 148 -2.56 -0.84 6.66
C TYR A 148 -3.21 -2.08 7.30
N LEU A 149 -2.78 -3.26 6.89
CA LEU A 149 -3.29 -4.54 7.40
C LEU A 149 -2.30 -5.16 8.39
N THR A 150 -1.08 -5.41 7.92
CA THR A 150 -0.01 -6.08 8.66
C THR A 150 1.30 -5.91 7.90
N SER A 151 2.37 -6.50 8.39
CA SER A 151 3.66 -6.58 7.70
C SER A 151 4.26 -7.96 7.90
N PHE A 152 5.20 -8.33 7.03
CA PHE A 152 6.06 -9.49 7.26
C PHE A 152 7.50 -9.04 7.37
N GLN A 153 8.28 -9.85 8.09
CA GLN A 153 9.70 -9.62 8.29
C GLN A 153 10.50 -10.64 7.50
N VAL A 154 11.38 -10.17 6.64
CA VAL A 154 12.33 -11.01 5.91
C VAL A 154 13.70 -10.84 6.57
N ALA A 155 14.24 -11.94 7.09
CA ALA A 155 15.59 -11.95 7.63
C ALA A 155 16.63 -11.87 6.51
N ALA A 156 17.78 -11.26 6.79
CA ALA A 156 18.94 -11.28 5.92
C ALA A 156 19.30 -12.73 5.56
N PRO A 157 19.71 -13.00 4.30
CA PRO A 157 20.42 -14.24 4.02
C PRO A 157 21.65 -14.30 4.94
N ARG A 158 21.78 -15.36 5.73
CA ARG A 158 22.98 -15.54 6.58
C ARG A 158 24.19 -15.59 5.66
N PRO A 159 25.27 -14.84 5.94
CA PRO A 159 26.52 -15.05 5.21
C PRO A 159 26.92 -16.52 5.40
N HIS A 160 27.23 -17.21 4.30
CA HIS A 160 27.79 -18.55 4.38
C HIS A 160 29.01 -18.51 5.31
N PRO A 161 29.14 -19.45 6.27
CA PRO A 161 30.35 -19.50 7.07
C PRO A 161 31.54 -19.61 6.11
N ALA A 162 32.50 -18.71 6.27
CA ALA A 162 33.76 -18.80 5.55
C ALA A 162 34.36 -20.20 5.81
N PRO A 163 34.90 -20.88 4.78
CA PRO A 163 35.53 -22.17 5.00
C PRO A 163 36.63 -22.01 6.04
N VAL A 164 36.52 -22.77 7.13
CA VAL A 164 37.57 -22.91 8.12
C VAL A 164 38.68 -23.69 7.44
N TYR A 165 39.77 -23.01 7.10
CA TYR A 165 41.02 -23.63 6.63
C TYR A 165 41.87 -24.04 7.83
#